data_AF-A0A0V0Q8A2-F1
#
_entry.id   AF-A0A0V0Q8A2-F1
#
_cell.length_a   1.000
_cell.length_b   1.000
_cell.length_c   1.000
_cell.angle_alpha   90.00
_cell.angle_beta   90.00
_cell.angle_gamma   90.00
#
_symmetry.space_group_name_H-M   'P 1'
#
loop_
_entity.id
_entity.type
_entity.pdbx_description
1 polymer ?
#
loop_
_entity_poly.entity_id
_entity_poly.type
_entity_poly.pdbx_seq_one_letter_code
_entity_poly.pdbx_strand_id
1 'polypeptide(L)'
;MSQLNQNNLNNQNKTCVISQNINLQQNKDNEKQKQQLKLQKYYKKKQAKQKLQEKNKQQQQEEIKEDPFNSNYGDLDIIQSQYKTNRQWTEIQKINVNQIGQSVLIRARQNQYTVQTIATINQEYVSKTMIKFILKVPQESVVDITGKIVKAEVKSKNITQNQIEIFIQTFFVVSRSQPCLPFSIQDASIEQKYLEQEFNKQQEQTFYISQNMRLDNRILDLRTPAKLAIFKIQSGICKFFREFLIKNDFMEIHTPKLTQISLQDKYYAFNLKYQKQIMNLQDQAQKWRQKKTGTKLQI
;
A
#
# COMPACT_ATOMS: atom_id res chain seq x y z
N MET A 1 52.89 -47.91 49.57
CA MET A 1 52.66 -46.46 49.81
C MET A 1 52.32 -45.64 48.55
N SER A 2 52.56 -46.11 47.31
CA SER A 2 52.32 -45.28 46.09
C SER A 2 50.93 -45.42 45.45
N GLN A 3 50.22 -46.54 45.61
CA GLN A 3 48.90 -46.74 44.97
C GLN A 3 47.73 -46.06 45.71
N LEU A 4 47.86 -45.78 47.01
CA LEU A 4 46.82 -45.08 47.78
C LEU A 4 46.77 -43.56 47.51
N ASN A 5 47.91 -42.93 47.20
CA ASN A 5 47.96 -41.49 46.91
C ASN A 5 47.51 -41.13 45.49
N GLN A 6 47.74 -41.99 44.49
CA GLN A 6 47.22 -41.75 43.13
C GLN A 6 45.69 -41.91 43.05
N ASN A 7 45.10 -42.80 43.85
CA ASN A 7 43.65 -42.97 43.92
C ASN A 7 42.94 -41.77 44.58
N ASN A 8 43.56 -41.14 45.58
CA ASN A 8 42.98 -39.95 46.24
C ASN A 8 43.05 -38.68 45.37
N LEU A 9 44.17 -38.44 44.67
CA LEU A 9 44.28 -37.32 43.71
C LEU A 9 43.35 -37.47 42.50
N ASN A 10 43.18 -38.70 41.98
CA ASN A 10 42.23 -38.97 40.90
C ASN A 10 40.77 -38.82 41.35
N ASN A 11 40.43 -39.16 42.60
CA ASN A 11 39.08 -38.96 43.13
C ASN A 11 38.76 -37.48 43.41
N GLN A 12 39.73 -36.70 43.91
CA GLN A 12 39.57 -35.24 44.09
C GLN A 12 39.43 -34.47 42.76
N ASN A 13 40.22 -34.85 41.73
CA ASN A 13 40.07 -34.26 40.39
C ASN A 13 38.77 -34.66 39.71
N LYS A 14 38.30 -35.91 39.86
CA LYS A 14 36.98 -36.34 39.36
C LYS A 14 35.83 -35.59 40.04
N THR A 15 35.90 -35.37 41.36
CA THR A 15 34.85 -34.63 42.09
C THR A 15 34.80 -33.14 41.72
N CYS A 16 35.95 -32.52 41.43
CA CYS A 16 36.01 -31.13 40.95
C CYS A 16 35.43 -30.95 39.53
N VAL A 17 35.68 -31.89 38.62
CA VAL A 17 35.12 -31.86 37.26
C VAL A 17 33.61 -32.13 37.27
N ILE A 18 33.14 -33.02 38.14
CA ILE A 18 31.71 -33.30 38.32
C ILE A 18 30.99 -32.06 38.87
N SER A 19 31.55 -31.37 39.87
CA SER A 19 30.93 -30.16 40.44
C SER A 19 30.92 -28.97 39.47
N GLN A 20 31.95 -28.81 38.64
CA GLN A 20 31.99 -27.80 37.57
C GLN A 20 30.94 -28.08 36.48
N ASN A 21 30.77 -29.34 36.07
CA ASN A 21 29.75 -29.73 35.09
C ASN A 21 28.33 -29.56 35.64
N ILE A 22 28.08 -29.89 36.92
CA ILE A 22 26.78 -29.67 37.57
C ILE A 22 26.45 -28.17 37.61
N ASN A 23 27.41 -27.29 37.92
CA ASN A 23 27.21 -25.84 37.90
C ASN A 23 26.92 -25.29 36.49
N LEU A 24 27.61 -25.80 35.46
CA LEU A 24 27.34 -25.45 34.06
C LEU A 24 25.96 -25.90 33.59
N GLN A 25 25.51 -27.09 34.03
CA GLN A 25 24.16 -27.60 33.76
C GLN A 25 23.10 -26.72 34.44
N GLN A 26 23.28 -26.42 35.73
CA GLN A 26 22.37 -25.57 36.51
C GLN A 26 22.25 -24.15 35.94
N ASN A 27 23.36 -23.57 35.44
CA ASN A 27 23.33 -22.26 34.78
C ASN A 27 22.55 -22.28 33.45
N LYS A 28 22.73 -23.34 32.62
CA LYS A 28 21.95 -23.51 31.39
C LYS A 28 20.46 -23.71 31.64
N ASP A 29 20.10 -24.44 32.71
CA ASP A 29 18.70 -24.65 33.10
C ASP A 29 18.06 -23.38 33.65
N ASN A 30 18.80 -22.57 34.42
CA ASN A 30 18.36 -21.25 34.88
C ASN A 30 18.16 -20.26 33.72
N GLU A 31 19.03 -20.29 32.69
CA GLU A 31 18.86 -19.48 31.47
C GLU A 31 17.62 -19.91 30.67
N LYS A 32 17.41 -21.22 30.49
CA LYS A 32 16.18 -21.75 29.87
C LYS A 32 14.92 -21.35 30.63
N GLN A 33 14.93 -21.43 31.96
CA GLN A 33 13.80 -20.99 32.80
C GLN A 33 13.55 -19.48 32.65
N LYS A 34 14.60 -18.64 32.65
CA LYS A 34 14.48 -17.19 32.38
C LYS A 34 13.90 -16.91 30.99
N GLN A 35 14.31 -17.66 29.96
CA GLN A 35 13.80 -17.51 28.60
C GLN A 35 12.33 -17.94 28.48
N GLN A 36 11.95 -19.04 29.14
CA GLN A 36 10.55 -19.48 29.24
C GLN A 36 9.67 -18.46 29.98
N LEU A 37 10.14 -17.89 31.09
CA LEU A 37 9.42 -16.84 31.82
C LEU A 37 9.24 -15.56 30.98
N LYS A 38 10.26 -15.15 30.21
CA LYS A 38 10.15 -14.02 29.25
C LYS A 38 9.11 -14.32 28.16
N LEU A 39 9.12 -15.53 27.60
CA LEU A 39 8.13 -15.97 26.61
C LEU A 39 6.71 -15.96 27.20
N GLN A 40 6.52 -16.52 28.39
CA GLN A 40 5.23 -16.53 29.08
C GLN A 40 4.71 -15.12 29.38
N LYS A 41 5.57 -14.20 29.83
CA LYS A 41 5.22 -12.79 30.01
C LYS A 41 4.81 -12.12 28.69
N TYR A 42 5.53 -12.39 27.59
CA TYR A 42 5.18 -11.90 26.26
C TYR A 42 3.80 -12.40 25.80
N TYR A 43 3.52 -13.71 25.93
CA TYR A 43 2.23 -14.29 25.58
C TYR A 43 1.10 -13.74 26.45
N LYS A 44 1.29 -13.62 27.77
CA LYS A 44 0.30 -13.01 28.68
C LYS A 44 0.00 -11.56 28.28
N LYS A 45 1.02 -10.76 27.95
CA LYS A 45 0.85 -9.36 27.50
C LYS A 45 0.11 -9.29 26.15
N LYS A 46 0.42 -10.19 25.21
CA LYS A 46 -0.26 -10.29 23.91
C LYS A 46 -1.73 -10.67 24.07
N GLN A 47 -2.04 -11.66 24.91
CA GLN A 47 -3.42 -12.08 25.22
C GLN A 47 -4.21 -10.96 25.91
N ALA A 48 -3.63 -10.28 26.91
CA ALA A 48 -4.28 -9.16 27.57
C ALA A 48 -4.61 -8.02 26.59
N LYS A 49 -3.68 -7.71 25.66
CA LYS A 49 -3.90 -6.71 24.60
C LYS A 49 -5.02 -7.12 23.64
N GLN A 50 -5.09 -8.40 23.26
CA GLN A 50 -6.15 -8.93 22.41
C GLN A 50 -7.53 -8.84 23.10
N LYS A 51 -7.62 -9.29 24.37
CA LYS A 51 -8.86 -9.19 25.16
C LYS A 51 -9.36 -7.76 25.32
N LEU A 52 -8.44 -6.81 25.56
CA LEU A 52 -8.79 -5.39 25.65
C LEU A 52 -9.31 -4.85 24.30
N GLN A 53 -8.67 -5.24 23.19
CA GLN A 53 -9.13 -4.86 21.86
C GLN A 53 -10.51 -5.43 21.52
N GLU A 54 -10.79 -6.68 21.90
CA GLU A 54 -12.10 -7.32 21.72
C GLU A 54 -13.18 -6.63 22.54
N LYS A 55 -12.91 -6.35 23.83
CA LYS A 55 -13.84 -5.61 24.68
C LYS A 55 -14.16 -4.21 24.13
N ASN A 56 -13.13 -3.49 23.67
CA ASN A 56 -13.32 -2.18 23.04
C ASN A 56 -14.11 -2.25 21.73
N LYS A 57 -13.98 -3.34 20.97
CA LYS A 57 -14.78 -3.58 19.76
C LYS A 57 -16.23 -3.86 20.09
N GLN A 58 -16.50 -4.67 21.12
CA GLN A 58 -17.85 -4.98 21.58
C GLN A 58 -18.59 -3.73 22.04
N GLN A 59 -17.96 -2.93 22.91
CA GLN A 59 -18.53 -1.65 23.36
C GLN A 59 -18.80 -0.69 22.19
N GLN A 60 -17.91 -0.65 21.19
CA GLN A 60 -18.16 0.16 19.98
C GLN A 60 -19.34 -0.36 19.16
N GLN A 61 -19.51 -1.67 19.05
CA GLN A 61 -20.65 -2.24 18.33
C GLN A 61 -21.97 -1.94 19.05
N GLU A 62 -21.97 -1.93 20.38
CA GLU A 62 -23.12 -1.50 21.19
C GLU A 62 -23.40 -0.01 21.00
N GLU A 63 -22.38 0.86 21.11
CA GLU A 63 -22.53 2.31 20.85
C GLU A 63 -23.05 2.60 19.43
N ILE A 64 -22.67 1.79 18.43
CA ILE A 64 -23.18 1.93 17.05
C ILE A 64 -24.62 1.44 16.95
N LYS A 65 -25.00 0.35 17.62
CA LYS A 65 -26.38 -0.14 17.59
C LYS A 65 -27.36 0.83 18.24
N GLU A 66 -26.94 1.48 19.32
CA GLU A 66 -27.75 2.47 20.04
C GLU A 66 -27.83 3.83 19.33
N ASP A 67 -26.99 4.08 18.32
CA ASP A 67 -27.00 5.34 17.57
C ASP A 67 -28.23 5.42 16.63
N PRO A 68 -29.07 6.47 16.73
CA PRO A 68 -30.19 6.68 15.82
C PRO A 68 -29.79 6.81 14.35
N PHE A 69 -28.54 7.22 14.06
CA PHE A 69 -28.03 7.42 12.70
C PHE A 69 -27.09 6.30 12.24
N ASN A 70 -27.17 5.12 12.85
CA ASN A 70 -26.32 3.97 12.52
C ASN A 70 -26.43 3.49 11.06
N SER A 71 -27.52 3.85 10.37
CA SER A 71 -27.73 3.54 8.95
C SER A 71 -26.97 4.48 8.01
N ASN A 72 -26.47 5.62 8.49
CA ASN A 72 -25.77 6.62 7.66
C ASN A 72 -24.27 6.35 7.53
N TYR A 73 -23.71 5.40 8.28
CA TYR A 73 -22.30 5.08 8.20
C TYR A 73 -22.00 3.63 8.51
N GLY A 74 -20.84 3.16 8.06
CA GLY A 74 -20.40 1.79 8.35
C GLY A 74 -19.50 1.23 7.27
N ASP A 75 -19.24 -0.06 7.37
CA ASP A 75 -18.55 -0.82 6.32
C ASP A 75 -19.59 -1.43 5.38
N LEU A 76 -19.35 -1.32 4.08
CA LEU A 76 -20.15 -2.03 3.10
C LEU A 76 -19.67 -3.46 2.97
N ASP A 77 -20.62 -4.33 2.64
CA ASP A 77 -20.30 -5.70 2.24
C ASP A 77 -19.42 -5.73 0.99
N ILE A 78 -18.70 -6.83 0.84
CA ILE A 78 -17.85 -7.07 -0.32
C ILE A 78 -18.72 -7.00 -1.58
N ILE A 79 -18.32 -6.12 -2.50
CA ILE A 79 -19.02 -5.93 -3.77
C ILE A 79 -18.83 -7.18 -4.64
N GLN A 80 -19.90 -7.97 -4.78
CA GLN A 80 -19.94 -9.20 -5.58
C GLN A 80 -20.97 -9.13 -6.72
N SER A 81 -21.33 -7.94 -7.17
CA SER A 81 -22.28 -7.71 -8.28
C SER A 81 -23.63 -8.41 -8.13
N GLN A 82 -24.09 -8.62 -6.90
CA GLN A 82 -25.34 -9.35 -6.61
C GLN A 82 -26.60 -8.57 -7.02
N TYR A 83 -26.52 -7.24 -7.08
CA TYR A 83 -27.62 -6.36 -7.46
C TYR A 83 -27.10 -5.11 -8.16
N LYS A 84 -27.97 -4.50 -8.98
CA LYS A 84 -27.71 -3.20 -9.62
C LYS A 84 -28.43 -2.12 -8.83
N THR A 85 -27.70 -1.07 -8.46
CA THR A 85 -28.29 0.09 -7.78
C THR A 85 -28.56 1.22 -8.78
N ASN A 86 -29.54 2.08 -8.47
CA ASN A 86 -29.82 3.31 -9.21
C ASN A 86 -29.00 4.50 -8.69
N ARG A 87 -27.84 4.23 -8.05
CA ARG A 87 -26.95 5.27 -7.51
C ARG A 87 -26.34 6.08 -8.65
N GLN A 88 -26.47 7.39 -8.58
CA GLN A 88 -25.83 8.31 -9.53
C GLN A 88 -24.50 8.81 -8.97
N TRP A 89 -23.40 8.36 -9.57
CA TRP A 89 -22.06 8.75 -9.17
C TRP A 89 -21.66 10.08 -9.79
N THR A 90 -21.16 10.99 -8.95
CA THR A 90 -20.60 12.26 -9.40
C THR A 90 -19.07 12.17 -9.40
N GLU A 91 -18.44 12.55 -10.52
CA GLU A 91 -16.99 12.68 -10.59
C GLU A 91 -16.55 13.97 -9.89
N ILE A 92 -15.51 13.89 -9.05
CA ILE A 92 -14.97 15.03 -8.31
C ILE A 92 -14.53 16.17 -9.24
N GLN A 93 -14.05 15.84 -10.45
CA GLN A 93 -13.69 16.84 -11.46
C GLN A 93 -14.88 17.71 -11.90
N LYS A 94 -16.09 17.14 -11.93
CA LYS A 94 -17.28 17.80 -12.48
C LYS A 94 -18.00 18.67 -11.46
N ILE A 95 -17.60 18.59 -10.18
CA ILE A 95 -18.23 19.34 -9.11
C ILE A 95 -17.75 20.79 -9.16
N ASN A 96 -18.70 21.72 -9.24
CA ASN A 96 -18.43 23.14 -9.38
C ASN A 96 -19.44 24.00 -8.59
N VAL A 97 -19.20 25.31 -8.56
CA VAL A 97 -19.99 26.30 -7.79
C VAL A 97 -21.47 26.31 -8.20
N ASN A 98 -21.80 25.92 -9.42
CA ASN A 98 -23.19 25.92 -9.90
C ASN A 98 -24.07 24.84 -9.23
N GLN A 99 -23.45 23.87 -8.55
CA GLN A 99 -24.13 22.76 -7.89
C GLN A 99 -24.24 22.97 -6.37
N ILE A 100 -23.94 24.18 -5.86
CA ILE A 100 -24.12 24.51 -4.44
C ILE A 100 -25.54 24.19 -4.00
N GLY A 101 -25.66 23.56 -2.84
CA GLY A 101 -26.93 23.15 -2.24
C GLY A 101 -27.44 21.79 -2.71
N GLN A 102 -26.87 21.21 -3.78
CA GLN A 102 -27.21 19.86 -4.23
C GLN A 102 -26.50 18.80 -3.39
N SER A 103 -27.19 17.69 -3.13
CA SER A 103 -26.57 16.49 -2.55
C SER A 103 -26.00 15.62 -3.66
N VAL A 104 -24.73 15.23 -3.51
CA VAL A 104 -24.01 14.39 -4.47
C VAL A 104 -23.47 13.15 -3.79
N LEU A 105 -23.43 12.05 -4.55
CA LEU A 105 -22.75 10.82 -4.17
C LEU A 105 -21.40 10.76 -4.87
N ILE A 106 -20.33 10.72 -4.08
CA ILE A 106 -18.96 10.60 -4.57
C ILE A 106 -18.32 9.34 -4.00
N ARG A 107 -17.40 8.75 -4.77
CA ARG A 107 -16.44 7.78 -4.26
C ARG A 107 -15.12 8.49 -4.04
N ALA A 108 -14.72 8.67 -2.79
CA ALA A 108 -13.40 9.21 -2.49
C ALA A 108 -12.33 8.20 -2.92
N ARG A 109 -11.20 8.72 -3.41
CA ARG A 109 -10.15 8.02 -4.19
C ARG A 109 -10.38 8.04 -5.70
N GLN A 110 -10.50 9.24 -6.27
CA GLN A 110 -10.56 9.46 -7.73
C GLN A 110 -9.31 10.16 -8.27
N ASN A 111 -8.32 9.35 -8.67
CA ASN A 111 -7.17 9.76 -9.48
C ASN A 111 -6.47 11.05 -8.96
N GLN A 112 -6.56 12.14 -9.73
CA GLN A 112 -5.82 13.38 -9.51
C GLN A 112 -6.68 14.50 -8.89
N TYR A 113 -7.99 14.28 -8.72
CA TYR A 113 -8.91 15.30 -8.24
C TYR A 113 -9.25 15.05 -6.79
N THR A 114 -9.14 16.10 -5.99
CA THR A 114 -9.35 16.13 -4.55
C THR A 114 -10.33 17.24 -4.19
N VAL A 115 -11.18 16.95 -3.21
CA VAL A 115 -12.17 17.87 -2.63
C VAL A 115 -12.16 17.68 -1.11
N GLN A 116 -12.40 18.75 -0.37
CA GLN A 116 -12.52 18.68 1.09
C GLN A 116 -13.93 18.29 1.49
N THR A 117 -14.01 17.40 2.47
CA THR A 117 -15.27 16.92 3.06
C THR A 117 -15.29 17.24 4.55
N ILE A 118 -16.42 17.72 5.06
CA ILE A 118 -16.58 18.10 6.47
C ILE A 118 -17.73 17.30 7.08
N ALA A 119 -17.49 16.72 8.25
CA ALA A 119 -18.53 16.13 9.10
C ALA A 119 -18.68 16.97 10.37
N THR A 120 -19.90 17.42 10.64
CA THR A 120 -20.26 18.17 11.86
C THR A 120 -21.44 17.48 12.52
N ILE A 121 -21.46 17.44 13.86
CA ILE A 121 -22.55 16.82 14.63
C ILE A 121 -23.84 17.58 14.33
N ASN A 122 -24.82 16.88 13.78
CA ASN A 122 -26.13 17.43 13.42
C ASN A 122 -27.23 16.51 13.93
N GLN A 123 -28.41 17.07 14.18
CA GLN A 123 -29.58 16.31 14.66
C GLN A 123 -30.27 15.49 13.56
N GLU A 124 -29.82 15.56 12.31
CA GLU A 124 -30.47 14.90 11.16
C GLU A 124 -29.66 13.75 10.56
N TYR A 125 -28.33 13.91 10.40
CA TYR A 125 -27.52 12.97 9.60
C TYR A 125 -26.31 12.40 10.34
N VAL A 126 -25.67 13.19 11.22
CA VAL A 126 -24.33 12.90 11.73
C VAL A 126 -24.30 12.90 13.25
N SER A 127 -24.06 11.73 13.84
CA SER A 127 -23.89 11.55 15.28
C SER A 127 -22.44 11.74 15.76
N LYS A 128 -22.25 11.82 17.08
CA LYS A 128 -20.91 11.75 17.70
C LYS A 128 -20.21 10.43 17.40
N THR A 129 -20.97 9.33 17.35
CA THR A 129 -20.45 7.98 17.09
C THR A 129 -19.95 7.85 15.64
N MET A 130 -20.66 8.46 14.68
CA MET A 130 -20.23 8.56 13.28
C MET A 130 -18.90 9.30 13.14
N ILE A 131 -18.71 10.43 13.83
CA ILE A 131 -17.43 11.16 13.79
C ILE A 131 -16.29 10.31 14.38
N LYS A 132 -16.54 9.64 15.52
CA LYS A 132 -15.57 8.69 16.09
C LYS A 132 -15.23 7.54 15.13
N PHE A 133 -16.20 7.09 14.32
CA PHE A 133 -15.99 6.08 13.29
C PHE A 133 -15.10 6.61 12.16
N ILE A 134 -15.43 7.78 11.59
CA ILE A 134 -14.67 8.43 10.51
C ILE A 134 -13.21 8.64 10.92
N LEU A 135 -12.95 9.12 12.14
CA LEU A 135 -11.59 9.35 12.66
C LEU A 135 -10.74 8.07 12.77
N LYS A 136 -11.37 6.89 12.84
CA LYS A 136 -10.67 5.60 12.91
C LYS A 136 -10.44 4.97 11.54
N VAL A 137 -11.02 5.53 10.48
CA VAL A 137 -10.84 5.01 9.13
C VAL A 137 -9.41 5.30 8.68
N PRO A 138 -8.63 4.26 8.32
CA PRO A 138 -7.24 4.47 7.94
C PRO A 138 -7.15 5.21 6.60
N GLN A 139 -6.09 6.01 6.44
CA GLN A 139 -5.78 6.70 5.19
C GLN A 139 -5.70 5.70 4.03
N GLU A 140 -5.99 6.17 2.82
CA GLU A 140 -6.08 5.35 1.58
C GLU A 140 -7.26 4.36 1.50
N SER A 141 -8.18 4.35 2.47
CA SER A 141 -9.43 3.59 2.35
C SER A 141 -10.32 4.15 1.24
N VAL A 142 -11.01 3.27 0.52
CA VAL A 142 -12.03 3.67 -0.47
C VAL A 142 -13.34 3.89 0.27
N VAL A 143 -13.91 5.07 0.15
CA VAL A 143 -15.15 5.44 0.84
C VAL A 143 -16.17 6.04 -0.11
N ASP A 144 -17.43 5.74 0.14
CA ASP A 144 -18.60 6.31 -0.54
C ASP A 144 -19.20 7.37 0.37
N ILE A 145 -19.28 8.60 -0.12
CA ILE A 145 -19.73 9.76 0.64
C ILE A 145 -20.91 10.37 -0.09
N THR A 146 -22.05 10.49 0.60
CA THR A 146 -23.14 11.36 0.16
C THR A 146 -23.07 12.63 0.97
N GLY A 147 -23.15 13.78 0.32
CA GLY A 147 -23.08 15.04 1.02
C GLY A 147 -23.56 16.22 0.20
N LYS A 148 -23.86 17.31 0.90
CA LYS A 148 -24.33 18.57 0.32
C LYS A 148 -23.15 19.47 -0.04
N ILE A 149 -23.17 20.02 -1.26
CA ILE A 149 -22.12 20.94 -1.71
C ILE A 149 -22.35 22.31 -1.09
N VAL A 150 -21.30 22.87 -0.50
CA VAL A 150 -21.29 24.20 0.11
C VAL A 150 -20.12 25.00 -0.46
N LYS A 151 -20.34 26.32 -0.62
CA LYS A 151 -19.28 27.24 -1.05
C LYS A 151 -18.28 27.42 0.09
N ALA A 152 -17.00 27.25 -0.19
CA ALA A 152 -15.93 27.45 0.77
C ALA A 152 -14.64 27.84 0.05
N GLU A 153 -13.77 28.60 0.70
CA GLU A 153 -12.45 28.94 0.16
C GLU A 153 -11.37 28.15 0.90
N VAL A 154 -10.97 27.03 0.31
CA VAL A 154 -9.97 26.13 0.87
C VAL A 154 -8.57 26.61 0.50
N LYS A 155 -7.78 27.00 1.50
CA LYS A 155 -6.42 27.53 1.31
C LYS A 155 -5.35 26.46 1.01
N SER A 156 -5.70 25.18 1.08
CA SER A 156 -4.75 24.08 0.90
C SER A 156 -4.39 23.89 -0.57
N LYS A 157 -3.08 23.89 -0.87
CA LYS A 157 -2.55 23.65 -2.22
C LYS A 157 -2.79 22.22 -2.73
N ASN A 158 -3.07 21.27 -1.84
CA ASN A 158 -3.26 19.87 -2.18
C ASN A 158 -4.69 19.54 -2.65
N ILE A 159 -5.58 20.53 -2.62
CA ILE A 159 -7.00 20.37 -2.96
C ILE A 159 -7.27 21.01 -4.31
N THR A 160 -7.72 20.20 -5.27
CA THR A 160 -8.04 20.70 -6.62
C THR A 160 -9.33 21.49 -6.66
N GLN A 161 -10.36 21.07 -5.91
CA GLN A 161 -11.65 21.74 -5.82
C GLN A 161 -11.65 22.68 -4.62
N ASN A 162 -11.02 23.84 -4.78
CA ASN A 162 -10.75 24.76 -3.68
C ASN A 162 -11.88 25.78 -3.38
N GLN A 163 -12.87 25.88 -4.26
CA GLN A 163 -14.02 26.81 -4.13
C GLN A 163 -15.25 26.16 -3.46
N ILE A 164 -15.16 24.88 -3.11
CA ILE A 164 -16.28 24.10 -2.59
C ILE A 164 -15.80 23.13 -1.51
N GLU A 165 -16.74 22.78 -0.63
CA GLU A 165 -16.61 21.71 0.34
C GLU A 165 -17.87 20.84 0.31
N ILE A 166 -17.76 19.59 0.74
CA ILE A 166 -18.88 18.67 0.82
C ILE A 166 -19.19 18.40 2.29
N PHE A 167 -20.37 18.81 2.74
CA PHE A 167 -20.88 18.45 4.06
C PHE A 167 -21.43 17.04 4.03
N ILE A 168 -20.81 16.15 4.80
CA ILE A 168 -21.11 14.72 4.84
C ILE A 168 -22.51 14.49 5.44
N GLN A 169 -23.34 13.73 4.72
CA GLN A 169 -24.63 13.21 5.20
C GLN A 169 -24.52 11.70 5.48
N THR A 170 -23.90 10.94 4.57
CA THR A 170 -23.62 9.51 4.78
C THR A 170 -22.16 9.20 4.48
N PHE A 171 -21.58 8.25 5.21
CA PHE A 171 -20.18 7.85 5.07
C PHE A 171 -20.01 6.34 5.15
N PHE A 172 -19.72 5.70 4.03
CA PHE A 172 -19.56 4.25 3.96
C PHE A 172 -18.17 3.85 3.50
N VAL A 173 -17.58 2.85 4.13
CA VAL A 173 -16.29 2.31 3.71
C VAL A 173 -16.50 1.12 2.78
N VAL A 174 -16.05 1.25 1.54
CA VAL A 174 -16.10 0.18 0.53
C VAL A 174 -14.95 -0.80 0.73
N SER A 175 -13.75 -0.25 0.96
CA SER A 175 -12.54 -1.04 1.11
C SER A 175 -11.64 -0.36 2.12
N ARG A 176 -11.45 -1.00 3.27
CA ARG A 176 -10.51 -0.53 4.29
C ARG A 176 -9.08 -0.74 3.86
N SER A 177 -8.27 0.30 4.02
CA SER A 177 -6.83 0.23 3.89
C SER A 177 -6.19 -0.38 5.15
N GLN A 178 -4.91 -0.75 5.05
CA GLN A 178 -4.13 -1.09 6.23
C GLN A 178 -3.82 0.16 7.05
N PRO A 179 -3.87 0.09 8.40
CA PRO A 179 -3.67 1.25 9.25
C PRO A 179 -2.23 1.79 9.25
N CYS A 180 -1.25 0.93 8.96
CA CYS A 180 0.15 1.32 8.83
C CYS A 180 0.55 1.19 7.36
N LEU A 181 0.72 2.32 6.68
CA LEU A 181 1.21 2.37 5.31
C LEU A 181 2.75 2.48 5.32
N PRO A 182 3.44 1.93 4.31
CA PRO A 182 4.89 2.01 4.21
C PRO A 182 5.40 3.47 4.13
N PHE A 183 4.63 4.34 3.47
CA PHE A 183 4.85 5.78 3.43
C PHE A 183 3.53 6.49 3.11
N SER A 184 3.42 7.80 3.38
CA SER A 184 2.24 8.57 2.98
C SER A 184 2.36 9.06 1.52
N ILE A 185 1.23 9.28 0.86
CA ILE A 185 1.23 9.87 -0.50
C ILE A 185 1.80 11.28 -0.49
N GLN A 186 1.60 12.02 0.60
CA GLN A 186 2.12 13.39 0.76
C GLN A 186 3.64 13.38 0.74
N ASP A 187 4.26 12.52 1.56
CA ASP A 187 5.72 12.37 1.61
C ASP A 187 6.28 11.91 0.25
N ALA A 188 5.60 10.99 -0.44
CA ALA A 188 6.02 10.50 -1.76
C ALA A 188 5.85 11.52 -2.90
N SER A 189 5.06 12.58 -2.65
CA SER A 189 4.82 13.68 -3.59
C SER A 189 5.84 14.81 -3.44
N ILE A 190 6.62 14.84 -2.36
CA ILE A 190 7.67 15.85 -2.16
C ILE A 190 8.82 15.58 -3.14
N GLU A 191 9.27 16.64 -3.80
CA GLU A 191 10.38 16.58 -4.74
C GLU A 191 11.75 16.59 -4.04
N GLN A 192 12.68 15.77 -4.55
CA GLN A 192 14.04 15.61 -4.01
C GLN A 192 14.81 16.93 -3.86
N LYS A 193 14.65 17.85 -4.81
CA LYS A 193 15.36 19.15 -4.80
C LYS A 193 14.96 20.03 -3.61
N TYR A 194 13.70 19.94 -3.16
CA TYR A 194 13.23 20.69 -2.00
C TYR A 194 13.76 20.08 -0.70
N LEU A 195 13.91 18.75 -0.63
CA LEU A 195 14.49 18.07 0.53
C LEU A 195 15.95 18.47 0.76
N GLU A 196 16.75 18.59 -0.31
CA GLU A 196 18.15 19.03 -0.22
C GLU A 196 18.28 20.49 0.27
N GLN A 197 17.33 21.35 -0.09
CA GLN A 197 17.30 22.76 0.34
C GLN A 197 16.80 22.92 1.79
N GLU A 198 15.83 22.11 2.21
CA GLU A 198 15.27 22.08 3.57
C GLU A 198 16.26 21.47 4.57
N PHE A 199 17.02 20.43 4.17
CA PHE A 199 18.06 19.82 4.99
C PHE A 199 19.14 20.83 5.40
N ASN A 200 19.47 21.77 4.49
CA ASN A 200 20.41 22.85 4.76
C ASN A 200 19.85 23.93 5.71
N LYS A 201 18.53 23.96 5.97
CA LYS A 201 17.85 24.95 6.81
C LYS A 201 17.49 24.47 8.23
N GLN A 202 17.90 23.26 8.62
CA GLN A 202 17.87 22.72 9.99
C GLN A 202 16.52 22.73 10.75
N GLN A 203 15.34 22.75 10.10
CA GLN A 203 14.09 22.85 10.88
C GLN A 203 13.07 21.71 10.81
N GLU A 204 13.08 20.80 9.84
CA GLU A 204 12.19 19.62 9.90
C GLU A 204 12.87 18.35 9.36
N GLN A 205 12.70 17.23 10.06
CA GLN A 205 13.05 15.89 9.55
C GLN A 205 12.06 15.54 8.44
N THR A 206 12.33 16.02 7.23
CA THR A 206 11.63 15.56 6.05
C THR A 206 12.12 14.14 5.73
N PHE A 207 11.22 13.16 5.83
CA PHE A 207 11.54 11.76 5.58
C PHE A 207 11.65 11.52 4.07
N TYR A 208 12.88 11.37 3.58
CA TYR A 208 13.11 10.99 2.20
C TYR A 208 12.74 9.52 1.96
N ILE A 209 11.87 9.28 0.99
CA ILE A 209 11.50 7.92 0.56
C ILE A 209 12.42 7.52 -0.60
N SER A 210 13.23 6.49 -0.36
CA SER A 210 14.15 5.96 -1.37
C SER A 210 13.41 5.40 -2.59
N GLN A 211 14.06 5.44 -3.75
CA GLN A 211 13.49 4.89 -4.98
C GLN A 211 13.16 3.39 -4.85
N ASN A 212 14.00 2.62 -4.16
CA ASN A 212 13.76 1.19 -3.93
C ASN A 212 12.46 0.98 -3.14
N MET A 213 12.25 1.74 -2.05
CA MET A 213 11.03 1.65 -1.25
C MET A 213 9.77 2.01 -2.05
N ARG A 214 9.87 2.97 -2.97
CA ARG A 214 8.79 3.35 -3.90
C ARG A 214 8.50 2.26 -4.93
N LEU A 215 9.53 1.61 -5.46
CA LEU A 215 9.38 0.53 -6.45
C LEU A 215 8.83 -0.74 -5.80
N ASP A 216 9.25 -1.08 -4.59
CA ASP A 216 8.71 -2.21 -3.83
C ASP A 216 7.22 -1.99 -3.50
N ASN A 217 6.82 -0.73 -3.25
CA ASN A 217 5.44 -0.35 -2.97
C ASN A 217 4.82 0.44 -4.13
N ARG A 218 5.06 -0.01 -5.37
CA ARG A 218 4.70 0.74 -6.58
C ARG A 218 3.22 1.09 -6.67
N ILE A 219 2.32 0.24 -6.17
CA ILE A 219 0.88 0.48 -6.16
C ILE A 219 0.49 1.75 -5.39
N LEU A 220 1.26 2.08 -4.35
CA LEU A 220 1.07 3.30 -3.56
C LEU A 220 1.71 4.50 -4.26
N ASP A 221 2.93 4.33 -4.78
CA ASP A 221 3.66 5.39 -5.49
C ASP A 221 2.94 5.88 -6.76
N LEU A 222 2.28 4.98 -7.49
CA LEU A 222 1.48 5.31 -8.67
C LEU A 222 0.27 6.21 -8.38
N ARG A 223 -0.12 6.35 -7.10
CA ARG A 223 -1.21 7.24 -6.68
C ARG A 223 -0.78 8.69 -6.55
N THR A 224 0.53 8.97 -6.49
CA THR A 224 1.03 10.35 -6.50
C THR A 224 0.65 11.03 -7.81
N PRO A 225 0.22 12.31 -7.77
CA PRO A 225 -0.28 13.00 -8.96
C PRO A 225 0.77 13.10 -10.07
N ALA A 226 2.04 13.30 -9.70
CA ALA A 226 3.15 13.36 -10.65
C ALA A 226 3.37 12.03 -11.38
N LYS A 227 3.41 10.89 -10.67
CA LYS A 227 3.59 9.58 -11.31
C LYS A 227 2.38 9.21 -12.16
N LEU A 228 1.17 9.48 -11.67
CA LEU A 228 -0.04 9.27 -12.44
C LEU A 228 -0.02 10.08 -13.76
N ALA A 229 0.40 11.34 -13.72
CA ALA A 229 0.54 12.18 -14.91
C ALA A 229 1.59 11.64 -15.89
N ILE A 230 2.75 11.19 -15.40
CA ILE A 230 3.80 10.57 -16.24
C ILE A 230 3.24 9.37 -17.02
N PHE A 231 2.48 8.48 -16.38
CA PHE A 231 1.89 7.32 -17.07
C PHE A 231 0.79 7.70 -18.05
N LYS A 232 0.01 8.75 -17.77
CA LYS A 232 -0.96 9.28 -18.74
C LYS A 232 -0.25 9.83 -19.98
N ILE A 233 0.83 10.58 -19.81
CA ILE A 233 1.64 11.11 -20.91
C ILE A 233 2.26 9.95 -21.71
N GLN A 234 2.84 8.95 -21.03
CA GLN A 234 3.40 7.77 -21.69
C GLN A 234 2.36 7.02 -22.53
N SER A 235 1.14 6.85 -22.00
CA SER A 235 0.02 6.27 -22.75
C SER A 235 -0.34 7.12 -23.99
N GLY A 236 -0.37 8.45 -23.84
CA GLY A 236 -0.58 9.39 -24.93
C GLY A 236 0.47 9.28 -26.04
N ILE A 237 1.75 9.16 -25.69
CA ILE A 237 2.84 8.97 -26.66
C ILE A 237 2.60 7.72 -27.51
N CYS A 238 2.33 6.58 -26.88
CA CYS A 238 2.04 5.32 -27.60
C CYS A 238 0.79 5.43 -28.49
N LYS A 239 -0.23 6.17 -28.04
CA LYS A 239 -1.44 6.43 -28.84
C LYS A 239 -1.12 7.27 -30.07
N PHE A 240 -0.51 8.43 -29.91
CA PHE A 240 -0.22 9.34 -31.02
C PHE A 240 0.79 8.78 -32.01
N PHE A 241 1.77 8.01 -31.54
CA PHE A 241 2.70 7.28 -32.40
C PHE A 241 1.97 6.30 -33.33
N ARG A 242 1.04 5.50 -32.79
CA ARG A 242 0.23 4.58 -33.59
C ARG A 242 -0.69 5.32 -34.56
N GLU A 243 -1.38 6.36 -34.10
CA GLU A 243 -2.26 7.16 -34.95
C GLU A 243 -1.49 7.79 -36.12
N PHE A 244 -0.29 8.32 -35.89
CA PHE A 244 0.56 8.86 -36.94
C PHE A 244 0.92 7.79 -37.98
N LEU A 245 1.37 6.62 -37.56
CA LEU A 245 1.74 5.55 -38.48
C LEU A 245 0.54 5.01 -39.27
N ILE A 246 -0.61 4.82 -38.62
CA ILE A 246 -1.83 4.37 -39.30
C ILE A 246 -2.28 5.37 -40.36
N LYS A 247 -2.15 6.68 -40.09
CA LYS A 247 -2.45 7.74 -41.09
C LYS A 247 -1.51 7.73 -42.30
N ASN A 248 -0.34 7.11 -42.18
CA ASN A 248 0.62 6.94 -43.26
C ASN A 248 0.61 5.50 -43.81
N ASP A 249 -0.54 4.80 -43.71
CA ASP A 249 -0.77 3.44 -44.22
C ASP A 249 0.16 2.35 -43.65
N PHE A 250 0.75 2.58 -42.47
CA PHE A 250 1.49 1.52 -41.78
C PHE A 250 0.54 0.52 -41.13
N MET A 251 0.85 -0.76 -41.30
CA MET A 251 0.16 -1.87 -40.66
C MET A 251 0.87 -2.29 -39.37
N GLU A 252 0.13 -2.29 -38.24
CA GLU A 252 0.65 -2.81 -36.96
C GLU A 252 0.94 -4.32 -37.06
N ILE A 253 2.03 -4.76 -36.42
CA ILE A 253 2.44 -6.16 -36.36
C ILE A 253 2.77 -6.58 -34.94
N HIS A 254 2.38 -7.80 -34.59
CA HIS A 254 2.78 -8.45 -33.34
C HIS A 254 3.77 -9.57 -33.64
N THR A 255 5.00 -9.43 -33.16
CA THR A 255 6.06 -10.43 -33.34
C THR A 255 6.19 -11.28 -32.08
N PRO A 256 6.54 -12.58 -32.21
CA PRO A 256 6.83 -13.39 -31.03
C PRO A 256 7.99 -12.79 -30.24
N LYS A 257 7.89 -12.82 -28.90
CA LYS A 257 8.95 -12.38 -27.97
C LYS A 257 9.76 -13.52 -27.40
N LEU A 258 9.27 -14.76 -27.58
CA LEU A 258 9.97 -15.99 -27.25
C LEU A 258 10.51 -16.61 -28.54
N THR A 259 11.81 -16.85 -28.58
CA THR A 259 12.49 -17.47 -29.72
C THR A 259 13.35 -18.63 -29.27
N GLN A 260 13.41 -19.68 -30.08
CA GLN A 260 14.32 -20.79 -29.84
C GLN A 260 15.76 -20.32 -30.00
N ILE A 261 16.63 -20.77 -29.10
CA ILE A 261 18.04 -20.43 -29.12
C ILE A 261 18.70 -21.08 -30.34
N SER A 262 19.27 -20.27 -31.24
CA SER A 262 20.26 -20.76 -32.21
C SER A 262 21.66 -20.71 -31.62
N LEU A 263 22.48 -21.73 -31.88
CA LEU A 263 23.85 -21.91 -31.37
C LEU A 263 24.80 -20.72 -31.60
N GLN A 264 24.47 -19.81 -32.53
CA GLN A 264 25.25 -18.63 -32.91
C GLN A 264 25.00 -17.40 -32.01
N ASP A 265 23.86 -17.33 -31.32
CA ASP A 265 23.43 -16.14 -30.56
C ASP A 265 23.74 -16.29 -29.05
N LYS A 266 24.96 -16.75 -28.71
CA LYS A 266 25.38 -17.08 -27.32
C LYS A 266 25.46 -15.89 -26.35
N TYR A 267 25.40 -14.66 -26.86
CA TYR A 267 25.63 -13.46 -26.07
C TYR A 267 24.37 -12.70 -25.65
N TYR A 268 23.19 -13.13 -26.12
CA TYR A 268 21.95 -12.42 -25.83
C TYR A 268 20.99 -13.24 -24.99
N ALA A 269 20.54 -12.60 -23.91
CA ALA A 269 19.19 -12.61 -23.35
C ALA A 269 18.65 -13.83 -22.59
N PHE A 270 17.78 -13.50 -21.64
CA PHE A 270 17.22 -14.33 -20.59
C PHE A 270 16.68 -15.69 -21.08
N ASN A 271 17.35 -16.76 -20.65
CA ASN A 271 16.94 -18.14 -20.94
C ASN A 271 15.80 -18.57 -20.02
N LEU A 272 14.77 -19.16 -20.62
CA LEU A 272 13.67 -19.79 -19.91
C LEU A 272 13.45 -21.22 -20.42
N LYS A 273 13.16 -22.12 -19.50
CA LYS A 273 12.74 -23.48 -19.85
C LYS A 273 11.29 -23.42 -20.34
N TYR A 274 11.08 -23.83 -21.57
CA TYR A 274 9.76 -23.98 -22.15
C TYR A 274 9.57 -25.46 -22.52
N GLN A 275 8.84 -26.18 -21.67
CA GLN A 275 8.70 -27.63 -21.75
C GLN A 275 10.08 -28.33 -21.74
N LYS A 276 10.40 -29.09 -22.79
CA LYS A 276 11.67 -29.83 -22.96
C LYS A 276 12.75 -29.00 -23.66
N GLN A 277 12.48 -27.75 -24.00
CA GLN A 277 13.39 -26.89 -24.76
C GLN A 277 13.79 -25.65 -23.96
N ILE A 278 14.94 -25.07 -24.30
CA ILE A 278 15.39 -23.79 -23.77
C ILE A 278 15.07 -22.72 -24.80
N MET A 279 14.27 -21.74 -24.39
CA MET A 279 13.87 -20.60 -25.19
C MET A 279 14.51 -19.33 -24.63
N ASN A 280 14.49 -18.27 -25.40
CA ASN A 280 15.07 -16.98 -25.06
C ASN A 280 14.10 -15.84 -25.32
N LEU A 281 14.14 -14.80 -24.48
CA LEU A 281 13.45 -13.54 -24.68
C LEU A 281 14.18 -12.67 -25.71
N GLN A 282 13.49 -12.33 -26.79
CA GLN A 282 14.05 -11.52 -27.87
C GLN A 282 14.14 -10.04 -27.46
N ASP A 283 15.34 -9.47 -27.59
CA ASP A 283 15.63 -8.07 -27.23
C ASP A 283 14.99 -7.05 -28.21
N GLN A 284 15.09 -7.29 -29.52
CA GLN A 284 14.52 -6.40 -30.53
C GLN A 284 13.73 -7.12 -31.63
N ALA A 285 12.66 -6.48 -32.11
CA ALA A 285 11.82 -6.99 -33.20
C ALA A 285 12.41 -6.81 -34.62
N GLN A 286 13.67 -6.35 -34.73
CA GLN A 286 14.31 -5.99 -36.01
C GLN A 286 14.34 -7.14 -37.02
N LYS A 287 14.76 -8.35 -36.60
CA LYS A 287 14.80 -9.55 -37.47
C LYS A 287 13.42 -9.85 -38.10
N TRP A 288 12.33 -9.63 -37.36
CA TRP A 288 10.97 -9.87 -37.86
C TRP A 288 10.46 -8.75 -38.78
N ARG A 289 10.80 -7.50 -38.50
CA ARG A 289 10.50 -6.37 -39.40
C ARG A 289 11.16 -6.60 -40.77
N GLN A 290 12.46 -6.94 -40.78
CA GLN A 290 13.21 -7.24 -42.00
C GLN A 290 12.64 -8.45 -42.76
N LYS A 291 12.26 -9.52 -42.05
CA LYS A 291 11.61 -10.68 -42.69
C LYS A 291 10.28 -10.31 -43.37
N LYS A 292 9.47 -9.44 -42.75
CA LYS A 292 8.20 -8.99 -43.34
C LYS A 292 8.42 -8.08 -44.56
N THR A 293 9.38 -7.16 -44.50
CA THR A 293 9.63 -6.20 -45.59
C THR A 293 10.54 -6.74 -46.70
N GLY A 294 11.15 -7.92 -46.52
CA GLY A 294 12.09 -8.51 -47.49
C GLY A 294 13.38 -7.72 -47.69
N THR A 295 13.58 -6.63 -46.93
CA THR A 295 14.67 -5.68 -47.08
C THR A 295 15.56 -5.74 -45.85
N LYS A 296 16.86 -6.02 -46.06
CA LYS A 296 17.88 -5.80 -45.03
C LYS A 296 18.05 -4.29 -44.87
N LEU A 297 17.41 -3.72 -43.86
CA LEU A 297 17.77 -2.40 -43.36
C LEU A 297 19.18 -2.52 -42.75
N GLN A 298 20.19 -2.11 -43.52
CA GLN A 298 21.50 -1.73 -42.98
C GLN A 298 21.30 -0.41 -42.25
N ILE A 299 21.63 -0.41 -40.96
CA ILE A 299 21.87 0.81 -40.18
C ILE A 299 23.37 0.92 -40.06
#